data_AF-A0A661M2R2-F1
#
_entry.id   AF-A0A661M2R2-F1
#
_cell.length_a   1.000
_cell.length_b   1.000
_cell.length_c   1.000
_cell.angle_alpha   90.00
_cell.angle_beta   90.00
_cell.angle_gamma   90.00
#
_symmetry.space_group_name_H-M   'P 1'
#
loop_
_entity.id
_entity.type
_entity.pdbx_description
1 polymer ?
#
loop_
_entity_poly.entity_id
_entity_poly.type
_entity_poly.pdbx_seq_one_letter_code
_entity_poly.pdbx_strand_id
1 'polypeptide(L)'
;MEQKNWTVARRYFGYFRYDREEALRVLKELSGLLSLYVNFFHPSVKLKEKRRKGGRVRRVYDEPKTPFERVLEHPRVSEVLKAELQRKYEGLNPADLRRKILRLQQELFRLATPLRGESPMSRSSREAMNPFSNRFSHEAIRSFHRMGADGILRWGHTLREKGKYKWLSQS
;
A
#
# COMPACT_ATOMS: atom_id res chain seq x y z
N MET A 1 7.11 -14.35 5.25
CA MET A 1 6.74 -14.10 3.84
C MET A 1 6.73 -12.60 3.58
N GLU A 2 7.82 -12.09 3.00
CA GLU A 2 8.17 -10.66 2.87
C GLU A 2 7.93 -10.09 1.45
N GLN A 3 7.15 -10.78 0.60
CA GLN A 3 6.98 -10.34 -0.79
C GLN A 3 6.17 -9.05 -0.97
N LYS A 4 5.30 -8.68 -0.01
CA LYS A 4 4.51 -7.43 -0.08
C LYS A 4 5.28 -6.19 0.40
N ASN A 5 6.33 -6.35 1.21
CA ASN A 5 7.13 -5.24 1.75
C ASN A 5 7.86 -4.49 0.64
N TRP A 6 8.38 -5.22 -0.35
CA TRP A 6 9.11 -4.64 -1.47
C TRP A 6 8.24 -3.74 -2.35
N THR A 7 6.99 -4.14 -2.60
CA THR A 7 6.03 -3.32 -3.36
C THR A 7 5.65 -2.05 -2.59
N VAL A 8 5.51 -2.15 -1.26
CA VAL A 8 5.31 -0.97 -0.39
C VAL A 8 6.52 -0.06 -0.46
N ALA A 9 7.73 -0.58 -0.24
CA ALA A 9 8.97 0.18 -0.31
C ALA A 9 9.09 0.96 -1.63
N ARG A 10 8.91 0.30 -2.78
CA ARG A 10 8.95 0.99 -4.09
C ARG A 10 7.88 2.07 -4.24
N ARG A 11 6.66 1.79 -3.78
CA ARG A 11 5.54 2.73 -3.84
C ARG A 11 5.80 4.00 -3.02
N TYR A 12 6.53 3.90 -1.91
CA TYR A 12 6.77 5.04 -1.03
C TYR A 12 8.17 5.66 -1.14
N PHE A 13 9.20 4.89 -1.50
CA PHE A 13 10.59 5.35 -1.59
C PHE A 13 11.00 5.73 -3.03
N GLY A 14 10.23 5.30 -4.04
CA GLY A 14 10.60 5.49 -5.45
C GLY A 14 11.77 4.61 -5.89
N TYR A 15 12.35 4.95 -7.05
CA TYR A 15 13.48 4.24 -7.66
C TYR A 15 14.81 5.00 -7.54
N PHE A 16 14.93 5.84 -6.51
CA PHE A 16 16.07 6.73 -6.35
C PHE A 16 17.24 6.07 -5.63
N ARG A 17 18.44 6.61 -5.86
CA ARG A 17 19.62 6.32 -5.05
C ARG A 17 19.63 7.25 -3.84
N TYR A 18 19.94 6.69 -2.68
CA TYR A 18 20.13 7.41 -1.42
C TYR A 18 21.46 6.96 -0.84
N ASP A 19 22.48 7.81 -0.87
CA ASP A 19 23.85 7.50 -0.42
C ASP A 19 24.35 8.40 0.70
N ARG A 20 23.44 9.10 1.36
CA ARG A 20 23.71 10.03 2.47
C ARG A 20 23.13 9.53 3.79
N GLU A 21 23.82 9.77 4.90
CA GLU A 21 23.38 9.32 6.24
C GLU A 21 22.05 9.97 6.66
N GLU A 22 21.80 11.20 6.23
CA GLU A 22 20.52 11.89 6.40
C GLU A 22 19.38 11.10 5.74
N ALA A 23 19.62 10.59 4.52
CA ALA A 23 18.61 9.81 3.81
C ALA A 23 18.33 8.47 4.51
N LEU A 24 19.36 7.83 5.08
CA LEU A 24 19.19 6.61 5.87
C LEU A 24 18.31 6.84 7.11
N ARG A 25 18.50 7.96 7.80
CA ARG A 25 17.66 8.33 8.95
C ARG A 25 16.20 8.51 8.55
N VAL A 26 15.94 9.26 7.48
CA VAL A 26 14.57 9.46 6.96
C VAL A 26 13.95 8.13 6.49
N LEU A 27 14.72 7.25 5.85
CA LEU A 27 14.25 5.91 5.44
C LEU A 27 13.83 5.06 6.63
N LYS A 28 14.63 5.04 7.70
CA LYS A 28 14.31 4.30 8.92
C LYS A 28 13.00 4.78 9.52
N GLU A 29 12.85 6.09 9.70
CA GLU A 29 11.63 6.67 10.27
C GLU A 29 10.41 6.40 9.38
N LEU A 30 10.53 6.65 8.07
CA LEU A 30 9.46 6.40 7.11
C LEU A 30 9.06 4.92 7.08
N SER A 31 10.01 3.99 7.11
CA SER A 31 9.74 2.55 7.13
C SER A 31 8.96 2.12 8.38
N GLY A 32 9.28 2.68 9.55
CA GLY A 32 8.56 2.43 10.79
C GLY A 32 7.10 2.89 10.70
N LEU A 33 6.86 4.09 10.18
CA LEU A 33 5.49 4.61 9.97
C LEU A 33 4.72 3.81 8.92
N LEU A 34 5.37 3.39 7.84
CA LEU A 34 4.75 2.57 6.81
C LEU A 34 4.37 1.18 7.34
N SER A 35 5.18 0.60 8.20
CA SER A 35 4.84 -0.66 8.87
C SER A 35 3.56 -0.52 9.68
N LEU A 36 3.42 0.54 10.47
CA LEU A 36 2.18 0.83 11.20
C LEU A 36 1.00 1.03 10.23
N TYR A 37 1.18 1.90 9.24
CA TYR A 37 0.12 2.26 8.32
C TYR A 37 -0.39 1.06 7.51
N VAL A 38 0.52 0.25 6.97
CA VAL A 38 0.17 -0.90 6.13
C VAL A 38 -0.42 -2.05 6.95
N ASN A 39 0.15 -2.35 8.12
CA ASN A 39 -0.28 -3.50 8.90
C ASN A 39 -1.64 -3.29 9.58
N PHE A 40 -1.95 -2.06 10.00
CA PHE A 40 -3.17 -1.75 10.73
C PHE A 40 -4.30 -1.20 9.84
N PHE A 41 -4.00 -0.57 8.70
CA PHE A 41 -5.00 0.18 7.93
C PHE A 41 -5.08 -0.17 6.43
N HIS A 42 -4.30 -1.15 5.94
CA HIS A 42 -4.38 -1.57 4.53
C HIS A 42 -4.92 -3.00 4.41
N PRO A 43 -6.20 -3.16 4.00
CA PRO A 43 -6.75 -4.46 3.71
C PRO A 43 -5.94 -5.14 2.62
N SER A 44 -5.68 -6.44 2.80
CA SER A 44 -4.97 -7.23 1.82
C SER A 44 -5.72 -8.52 1.54
N VAL A 45 -5.83 -8.85 0.25
CA VAL A 45 -6.35 -10.14 -0.20
C VAL A 45 -5.21 -11.17 -0.33
N LYS A 46 -5.53 -12.41 -0.05
CA LYS A 46 -4.73 -13.61 -0.29
C LYS A 46 -5.45 -14.48 -1.32
N LEU A 47 -4.66 -15.09 -2.20
CA LEU A 47 -5.15 -16.07 -3.15
C LEU A 47 -5.47 -17.36 -2.38
N LYS A 48 -6.74 -17.75 -2.32
CA LYS A 48 -7.18 -19.02 -1.73
C LYS A 48 -6.92 -20.18 -2.67
N GLU A 49 -7.20 -19.96 -3.95
CA GLU A 49 -7.17 -21.04 -4.92
C GLU A 49 -6.84 -20.56 -6.33
N LYS A 50 -6.10 -21.39 -7.06
CA LYS A 50 -5.80 -21.22 -8.48
C LYS A 50 -6.15 -22.52 -9.20
N ARG A 51 -7.21 -22.51 -10.02
CA ARG A 51 -7.60 -23.67 -10.85
C ARG A 51 -7.39 -23.37 -12.33
N ARG A 52 -6.84 -24.34 -13.06
CA ARG A 52 -6.74 -24.28 -14.53
C ARG A 52 -7.85 -25.14 -15.13
N LYS A 53 -8.63 -24.57 -16.05
CA LYS A 53 -9.64 -25.30 -16.84
C LYS A 53 -9.36 -25.04 -18.31
N GLY A 54 -8.80 -26.05 -19.00
CA GLY A 54 -8.25 -25.91 -20.35
C GLY A 54 -7.13 -24.84 -20.41
N GLY A 55 -7.26 -23.90 -21.35
CA GLY A 55 -6.33 -22.77 -21.50
C GLY A 55 -6.48 -21.64 -20.48
N ARG A 56 -7.53 -21.63 -19.63
CA ARG A 56 -7.83 -20.51 -18.72
C ARG A 56 -7.49 -20.82 -17.27
N VAL A 57 -6.98 -19.81 -16.56
CA VAL A 57 -6.69 -19.86 -15.12
C VAL A 57 -7.71 -19.03 -14.35
N ARG A 58 -8.46 -19.66 -13.45
CA ARG A 58 -9.35 -18.99 -12.50
C ARG A 58 -8.66 -18.85 -11.15
N ARG A 59 -8.77 -17.66 -10.54
CA ARG A 59 -8.24 -17.33 -9.21
C ARG A 59 -9.40 -17.01 -8.28
N VAL A 60 -9.39 -17.61 -7.09
CA VAL A 60 -10.35 -17.33 -6.02
C VAL A 60 -9.58 -16.68 -4.86
N TYR A 61 -10.04 -15.52 -4.42
CA TYR A 61 -9.43 -14.75 -3.35
C TYR A 61 -10.23 -14.87 -2.06
N ASP A 62 -9.58 -14.58 -0.93
CA ASP A 62 -10.28 -14.41 0.33
C ASP A 62 -10.91 -13.02 0.49
N GLU A 63 -11.64 -12.85 1.58
CA GLU A 63 -12.12 -11.54 1.99
C GLU A 63 -10.94 -10.63 2.33
N PRO A 64 -10.96 -9.36 1.90
CA PRO A 64 -9.91 -8.42 2.24
C PRO A 64 -9.89 -8.18 3.75
N LYS A 65 -8.74 -8.44 4.37
CA LYS A 65 -8.46 -8.17 5.80
C LYS A 65 -7.08 -7.56 5.97
N THR A 66 -6.94 -6.63 6.90
CA THR A 66 -5.64 -6.09 7.29
C THR A 66 -4.78 -7.19 7.93
N PRO A 67 -3.44 -7.07 7.87
CA PRO A 67 -2.57 -7.96 8.64
C PRO A 67 -2.92 -8.00 10.13
N PHE A 68 -3.27 -6.87 10.72
CA PHE A 68 -3.74 -6.76 12.11
C PHE A 68 -4.98 -7.62 12.39
N GLU A 69 -6.06 -7.46 11.61
CA GLU A 69 -7.29 -8.26 11.76
C GLU A 69 -7.00 -9.76 11.67
N ARG A 70 -6.12 -10.16 10.74
CA ARG A 70 -5.73 -11.56 10.58
C ARG A 70 -4.97 -12.11 11.78
N VAL A 71 -4.20 -11.27 12.48
CA VAL A 71 -3.50 -11.68 13.71
C VAL A 71 -4.50 -11.86 14.85
N LEU A 72 -5.49 -10.97 14.96
CA LEU A 72 -6.56 -11.10 15.97
C LEU A 72 -7.39 -12.37 15.79
N GLU A 73 -7.66 -12.76 14.54
CA GLU A 73 -8.41 -13.98 14.20
C GLU A 73 -7.58 -15.27 14.30
N HIS A 74 -6.25 -15.18 14.41
CA HIS A 74 -5.41 -16.36 14.34
C HIS A 74 -5.40 -17.12 15.68
N PRO A 75 -5.79 -18.40 15.73
CA PRO A 75 -6.01 -19.13 16.98
C PRO A 75 -4.72 -19.40 17.78
N ARG A 76 -3.55 -19.38 17.13
CA ARG A 76 -2.25 -19.62 17.78
C ARG A 76 -1.60 -18.36 18.36
N VAL A 77 -2.25 -17.20 18.24
CA VAL A 77 -1.74 -15.94 18.80
C VAL A 77 -2.32 -15.78 20.19
N SER A 78 -1.47 -15.51 21.18
CA SER A 78 -1.91 -15.35 22.57
C SER A 78 -2.82 -14.12 22.74
N GLU A 79 -3.78 -14.21 23.66
CA GLU A 79 -4.68 -13.10 23.97
C GLU A 79 -3.93 -11.86 24.51
N VAL A 80 -2.81 -12.07 25.22
CA VAL A 80 -1.92 -10.99 25.66
C VAL A 80 -1.40 -10.18 24.47
N LEU A 81 -0.88 -10.86 23.44
CA LEU A 81 -0.35 -10.19 22.25
C LEU A 81 -1.46 -9.51 21.44
N LYS A 82 -2.65 -10.13 21.36
CA LYS A 82 -3.82 -9.50 20.73
C LYS A 82 -4.22 -8.21 21.45
N ALA A 83 -4.26 -8.22 22.78
CA ALA A 83 -4.57 -7.04 23.58
C ALA A 83 -3.51 -5.93 23.41
N GLU A 84 -2.23 -6.28 23.32
CA GLU A 84 -1.16 -5.31 23.00
C GLU A 84 -1.34 -4.66 21.63
N LEU A 85 -1.63 -5.47 20.61
CA LEU A 85 -1.87 -4.97 19.26
C LEU A 85 -3.14 -4.10 19.20
N GLN A 86 -4.18 -4.47 19.94
CA GLN A 86 -5.42 -3.69 20.05
C GLN A 86 -5.18 -2.32 20.69
N ARG A 87 -4.49 -2.28 21.84
CA ARG A 87 -4.08 -1.00 22.48
C ARG A 87 -3.24 -0.14 21.55
N LYS A 88 -2.34 -0.76 20.79
CA LYS A 88 -1.54 -0.07 19.79
C LYS A 88 -2.41 0.53 18.69
N TYR A 89 -3.36 -0.25 18.15
CA TYR A 89 -4.29 0.21 17.13
C TYR A 89 -5.12 1.42 17.60
N GLU A 90 -5.66 1.35 18.81
CA GLU A 90 -6.47 2.43 19.42
C GLU A 90 -5.67 3.73 19.61
N GLY A 91 -4.36 3.62 19.86
CA GLY A 91 -3.46 4.78 19.96
C GLY A 91 -3.02 5.37 18.61
N LEU A 92 -3.37 4.77 17.47
CA LEU A 92 -2.95 5.25 16.15
C LEU A 92 -4.01 6.15 15.52
N ASN A 93 -3.60 7.36 15.13
CA ASN A 93 -4.40 8.22 14.27
C ASN A 93 -3.98 8.05 12.79
N PRO A 94 -4.84 7.47 11.92
CA PRO A 94 -4.48 7.21 10.53
C PRO A 94 -4.25 8.50 9.71
N ALA A 95 -4.92 9.61 10.05
CA ALA A 95 -4.70 10.89 9.38
C ALA A 95 -3.31 11.45 9.73
N ASP A 96 -2.89 11.32 10.99
CA ASP A 96 -1.59 11.79 11.46
C ASP A 96 -0.45 10.98 10.87
N LEU A 97 -0.60 9.64 10.87
CA LEU A 97 0.32 8.74 10.19
C LEU A 97 0.50 9.14 8.73
N ARG A 98 -0.61 9.36 8.01
CA ARG A 98 -0.57 9.78 6.61
C ARG A 98 0.17 11.11 6.42
N ARG A 99 -0.10 12.12 7.26
CA ARG A 99 0.58 13.43 7.20
C ARG A 99 2.10 13.28 7.40
N LYS A 100 2.51 12.49 8.40
CA LYS A 100 3.93 12.23 8.70
C LYS A 100 4.61 11.47 7.55
N ILE A 101 3.97 10.42 7.02
CA ILE A 101 4.47 9.65 5.88
C ILE A 101 4.70 10.55 4.66
N LEU A 102 3.74 11.41 4.33
CA LEU A 102 3.85 12.34 3.21
C LEU A 102 5.00 13.33 3.39
N ARG A 103 5.17 13.88 4.60
CA ARG A 103 6.27 14.80 4.92
C ARG A 103 7.62 14.12 4.75
N LEU A 104 7.82 12.96 5.37
CA LEU A 104 9.08 12.23 5.31
C LEU A 104 9.39 11.74 3.89
N GLN A 105 8.37 11.37 3.11
CA GLN A 105 8.56 11.02 1.70
C GLN A 105 9.08 12.21 0.88
N GLN A 106 8.51 13.41 1.06
CA GLN A 106 8.99 14.61 0.38
C GLN A 106 10.42 14.98 0.79
N GLU A 107 10.74 14.79 2.07
CA GLU A 107 12.10 14.96 2.57
C GLU A 107 13.07 13.95 1.95
N LEU A 108 12.70 12.68 1.95
CA LEU A 108 13.48 11.62 1.34
C LEU A 108 13.78 11.91 -0.14
N PHE A 109 12.78 12.31 -0.91
CA PHE A 109 12.96 12.63 -2.34
C PHE A 109 13.87 13.83 -2.58
N ARG A 110 13.95 14.80 -1.64
CA ARG A 110 14.94 15.89 -1.72
C ARG A 110 16.37 15.39 -1.47
N LEU A 111 16.51 14.32 -0.71
CA LEU A 111 17.79 13.69 -0.39
C LEU A 111 18.24 12.67 -1.45
N ALA A 112 17.45 12.43 -2.51
CA ALA A 112 17.84 11.59 -3.63
C ALA A 112 19.15 12.09 -4.27
N THR A 113 20.04 11.15 -4.57
CA THR A 113 21.27 11.41 -5.32
C THR A 113 20.89 11.65 -6.78
N PRO A 114 21.25 12.80 -7.39
CA PRO A 114 20.98 13.03 -8.80
C PRO A 114 21.76 12.01 -9.65
N LEU A 115 21.07 11.41 -10.63
CA LEU A 115 21.75 10.67 -11.68
C LEU A 115 22.52 11.69 -12.53
N ARG A 116 23.80 11.39 -12.88
CA ARG A 116 24.63 12.34 -13.65
C ARG A 116 23.87 12.81 -14.90
N GLY A 117 23.69 14.14 -15.01
CA GLY A 117 23.06 14.77 -16.18
C GLY A 117 21.56 15.08 -16.04
N GLU A 118 20.90 14.69 -14.95
CA GLU A 118 19.47 14.99 -14.73
C GLU A 118 19.28 16.00 -13.59
N SER A 119 18.62 17.12 -13.90
CA SER A 119 18.20 18.13 -12.90
C SER A 119 17.32 17.50 -11.81
N PRO A 120 17.39 17.98 -10.56
CA PRO A 120 16.53 17.49 -9.49
C PRO A 120 15.06 17.61 -9.91
N MET A 121 14.38 16.46 -9.91
CA MET A 121 13.05 16.23 -10.45
C MET A 121 12.04 17.36 -10.19
N SER A 122 11.28 17.74 -11.22
CA SER A 122 10.27 18.80 -11.17
C SER A 122 9.16 18.49 -10.16
N ARG A 123 8.45 19.53 -9.70
CA ARG A 123 7.34 19.41 -8.74
C ARG A 123 6.22 18.49 -9.25
N SER A 124 5.93 18.50 -10.56
CA SER A 124 4.87 17.67 -11.15
C SER A 124 5.21 16.18 -11.15
N SER A 125 6.47 15.81 -11.39
CA SER A 125 6.92 14.42 -11.33
C SER A 125 6.86 13.87 -9.89
N ARG A 126 7.12 14.72 -8.88
CA ARG A 126 6.94 14.34 -7.46
C ARG A 126 5.48 14.10 -7.08
N GLU A 127 4.56 14.91 -7.62
CA GLU A 127 3.12 14.73 -7.42
C GLU A 127 2.57 13.48 -8.12
N ALA A 128 3.08 13.15 -9.30
CA ALA A 128 2.72 11.92 -10.02
C ALA A 128 3.18 10.64 -9.29
N MET A 129 4.28 10.72 -8.54
CA MET A 129 4.80 9.62 -7.72
C MET A 129 4.20 9.54 -6.31
N ASN A 130 3.34 10.50 -5.92
CA ASN A 130 2.70 10.47 -4.62
C ASN A 130 1.72 9.27 -4.53
N PRO A 131 1.97 8.29 -3.65
CA PRO A 131 1.14 7.10 -3.56
C PRO A 131 -0.28 7.38 -3.04
N PHE A 132 -0.52 8.62 -2.59
CA PHE A 132 -1.82 9.13 -2.14
C PHE A 132 -2.49 10.09 -3.15
N SER A 133 -1.84 10.48 -4.26
CA SER A 133 -2.41 11.39 -5.27
C SER A 133 -3.27 10.67 -6.31
N ASN A 134 -3.18 9.34 -6.39
CA ASN A 134 -4.09 8.58 -7.24
C ASN A 134 -5.50 8.63 -6.62
N ARG A 135 -6.42 9.30 -7.32
CA ARG A 135 -7.84 9.56 -6.93
C ARG A 135 -8.58 8.29 -6.48
N PHE A 136 -8.09 7.12 -6.90
CA PHE A 136 -8.60 5.79 -6.53
C PHE A 136 -8.28 5.34 -5.08
N SER A 137 -7.31 5.93 -4.37
CA SER A 137 -6.99 5.51 -2.99
C SER A 137 -7.91 6.15 -1.95
N HIS A 138 -8.34 7.39 -2.17
CA HIS A 138 -9.20 8.14 -1.24
C HIS A 138 -10.65 7.68 -1.27
N GLU A 139 -11.18 7.42 -2.47
CA GLU A 139 -12.56 7.01 -2.67
C GLU A 139 -12.75 5.51 -2.36
N ALA A 140 -11.76 4.66 -2.67
CA ALA A 140 -11.82 3.24 -2.32
C ALA A 140 -11.78 2.99 -0.81
N ILE A 141 -10.94 3.70 -0.05
CA ILE A 141 -10.86 3.54 1.42
C ILE A 141 -12.13 4.08 2.10
N ARG A 142 -12.75 5.16 1.58
CA ARG A 142 -14.02 5.69 2.10
C ARG A 142 -15.25 4.89 1.65
N SER A 143 -15.24 4.30 0.46
CA SER A 143 -16.32 3.44 -0.05
C SER A 143 -16.29 2.03 0.54
N PHE A 144 -15.12 1.56 1.00
CA PHE A 144 -14.96 0.25 1.68
C PHE A 144 -15.79 0.14 2.97
N HIS A 145 -16.02 1.26 3.67
CA HIS A 145 -16.89 1.30 4.84
C HIS A 145 -18.40 1.36 4.52
N ARG A 146 -18.78 1.60 3.25
CA ARG A 146 -20.17 1.90 2.86
C ARG A 146 -20.79 0.90 1.88
N MET A 147 -19.98 0.06 1.23
CA MET A 147 -20.40 -0.94 0.27
C MET A 147 -19.85 -2.28 0.73
N GLY A 148 -20.71 -3.18 1.23
CA GLY A 148 -20.33 -4.55 1.56
C GLY A 148 -19.70 -5.30 0.37
N ALA A 149 -19.29 -6.56 0.60
CA ALA A 149 -18.49 -7.39 -0.31
C ALA A 149 -18.95 -7.42 -1.79
N ASP A 150 -20.25 -7.22 -2.05
CA ASP A 150 -20.85 -7.21 -3.40
C ASP A 150 -20.49 -5.96 -4.24
N GLY A 151 -20.09 -4.85 -3.63
CA GLY A 151 -19.68 -3.64 -4.34
C GLY A 151 -18.35 -3.79 -5.09
N ILE A 152 -17.47 -4.67 -4.61
CA ILE A 152 -16.11 -4.87 -5.13
C ILE A 152 -16.13 -5.57 -6.51
N LEU A 153 -17.06 -6.51 -6.72
CA LEU A 153 -17.19 -7.26 -7.97
C LEU A 153 -17.84 -6.42 -9.09
N ARG A 154 -18.79 -5.54 -8.73
CA ARG A 154 -19.48 -4.65 -9.69
C ARG A 154 -18.56 -3.53 -10.21
N TRP A 155 -17.62 -3.07 -9.38
CA TRP A 155 -16.67 -1.99 -9.73
C TRP A 155 -15.55 -2.44 -10.69
N GLY A 156 -15.15 -3.71 -10.63
CA GLY A 156 -14.21 -4.31 -11.57
C GLY A 156 -14.73 -4.35 -13.01
N HIS A 157 -16.04 -4.49 -13.20
CA HIS A 157 -16.68 -4.47 -14.51
C HIS A 157 -16.69 -3.06 -15.13
N THR A 158 -16.96 -2.02 -14.34
CA THR A 158 -16.97 -0.62 -14.81
C THR A 158 -15.60 -0.08 -15.24
N LEU A 159 -14.50 -0.65 -14.74
CA LEU A 159 -13.15 -0.29 -15.18
C LEU A 159 -12.78 -0.89 -16.54
N ARG A 160 -13.47 -1.98 -16.93
CA ARG A 160 -13.35 -2.61 -18.25
C ARG A 160 -14.07 -1.79 -19.34
N GLU A 161 -15.21 -1.20 -19.00
CA GLU A 161 -16.01 -0.37 -19.92
C GLU A 161 -15.44 1.05 -20.12
N LYS A 162 -14.74 1.61 -19.13
CA LYS A 162 -14.22 2.99 -19.19
C LYS A 162 -12.83 3.14 -19.85
N GLY A 163 -12.22 2.06 -20.34
CA GLY A 163 -11.01 2.12 -21.19
C GLY A 163 -9.75 2.74 -20.58
N LYS A 164 -9.65 2.86 -19.24
CA LYS A 164 -8.59 3.66 -18.57
C LYS A 164 -7.24 2.94 -18.32
N TYR A 165 -7.02 1.76 -18.89
CA TYR A 165 -5.69 1.09 -18.86
C TYR A 165 -5.46 0.29 -20.15
N LYS A 166 -4.62 0.81 -21.07
CA LYS A 166 -4.24 0.14 -22.33
C LYS A 166 -2.98 -0.76 -22.20
N TRP A 167 -2.45 -0.96 -20.99
CA TRP A 167 -1.26 -1.81 -20.76
C TRP A 167 -1.58 -3.25 -20.33
N LEU A 168 -2.84 -3.67 -20.41
CA LEU A 168 -3.25 -5.09 -20.39
C LEU A 168 -3.65 -5.56 -21.79
N SER A 169 -2.95 -5.06 -22.81
CA SER A 169 -3.01 -5.54 -24.18
C SER A 169 -1.62 -5.99 -24.58
N GLN A 170 -1.33 -7.27 -24.39
CA GLN A 170 -0.56 -8.08 -25.34
C GLN A 170 -0.69 -9.55 -24.96
N SER A 171 -0.90 -10.35 -26.01
CA SER A 171 -1.41 -11.72 -26.08
C SER A 171 -0.52 -12.80 -25.46
#